data_AF-A0A7X3A667-F1
#
_entry.id   AF-A0A7X3A667-F1
#
_cell.length_a   1.000
_cell.length_b   1.000
_cell.length_c   1.000
_cell.angle_alpha   90.00
_cell.angle_beta   90.00
_cell.angle_gamma   90.00
#
_symmetry.space_group_name_H-M   'P 1'
#
loop_
_entity.id
_entity.type
_entity.pdbx_description
1 polymer ?
#
loop_
_entity_poly.entity_id
_entity_poly.type
_entity_poly.pdbx_seq_one_letter_code
_entity_poly.pdbx_strand_id
1 'polypeptide(L)' 'MTFPEDSQYFPVLLNGTPLTDPDRDESPDEVDIVGSTQFPAAYYAYDGTNVYFRLRLNSDPAFKTGFSNFSWGGIVRYE' A
#
# COMPACT_ATOMS: atom_id res chain seq x y z
N MET A 1 -4.11 5.36 -20.53
CA MET A 1 -4.37 5.88 -19.18
C MET A 1 -3.03 6.05 -18.50
N THR A 2 -2.82 7.19 -17.82
CA THR A 2 -1.59 7.49 -17.10
C THR A 2 -1.81 7.10 -15.64
N PHE A 3 -0.85 6.39 -15.04
CA PHE A 3 -0.89 6.14 -13.59
C PHE A 3 -0.90 7.47 -12.82
N PRO A 4 -1.56 7.55 -11.65
CA PRO A 4 -1.58 8.78 -10.87
C PRO A 4 -0.18 9.22 -10.44
N GLU A 5 0.05 10.52 -10.46
CA GLU A 5 1.24 11.14 -9.88
C GLU A 5 1.22 11.02 -8.35
N ASP A 6 2.38 11.13 -7.70
CA ASP A 6 2.51 11.01 -6.24
C ASP A 6 1.61 12.01 -5.48
N SER A 7 1.37 13.20 -6.03
CA SER A 7 0.52 14.24 -5.44
C SER A 7 -0.98 13.93 -5.49
N GLN A 8 -1.39 12.91 -6.26
CA GLN A 8 -2.79 12.50 -6.39
C GLN A 8 -3.19 11.41 -5.39
N TYR A 9 -2.23 10.90 -4.62
CA TYR A 9 -2.46 9.91 -3.59
C TYR A 9 -2.85 10.56 -2.26
N PHE A 10 -3.95 10.10 -1.69
CA PHE A 10 -4.41 10.49 -0.35
C PHE A 10 -4.14 9.34 0.62
N PRO A 11 -3.72 9.62 1.86
CA PRO A 11 -3.52 8.57 2.85
C PRO A 11 -4.87 7.93 3.21
N VAL A 12 -4.86 6.61 3.41
CA VAL A 12 -5.98 5.91 4.04
C VAL A 12 -6.02 6.34 5.50
N LEU A 13 -7.20 6.73 5.97
CA LEU A 13 -7.40 7.17 7.35
C LEU A 13 -8.20 6.14 8.13
N LEU A 14 -7.74 5.83 9.35
CA LEU A 14 -8.49 5.12 10.38
C LEU A 14 -8.91 6.14 11.44
N ASN A 15 -10.22 6.36 11.60
CA ASN A 15 -10.77 7.35 12.54
C ASN A 15 -10.16 8.77 12.39
N GLY A 16 -9.90 9.19 11.15
CA GLY A 16 -9.32 10.50 10.84
C GLY A 16 -7.80 10.60 11.02
N THR A 17 -7.14 9.53 11.45
CA THR A 17 -5.67 9.47 11.58
C THR A 17 -5.10 8.61 10.45
N PRO A 18 -3.95 8.94 9.85
CA PRO A 18 -3.38 8.10 8.82
C PRO A 18 -3.12 6.67 9.31
N LEU A 19 -3.40 5.69 8.46
CA LEU A 19 -3.15 4.28 8.75
C LEU A 19 -1.65 4.05 8.94
N THR A 20 -1.29 3.39 10.02
CA THR A 20 0.08 3.03 10.40
C THR A 20 0.19 1.54 10.62
N ASP A 21 1.38 1.01 10.45
CA ASP A 21 1.69 -0.39 10.73
C ASP A 21 3.13 -0.46 11.28
N PRO A 22 3.40 -1.26 12.34
CA PRO A 22 4.73 -1.39 12.93
C PRO A 22 5.80 -1.84 11.92
N ASP A 23 7.08 -1.65 12.27
CA ASP A 23 8.21 -2.17 11.50
C ASP A 23 8.65 -3.52 12.10
N ARG A 24 8.85 -4.54 11.25
CA ARG A 24 9.31 -5.91 11.61
C ARG A 24 8.34 -6.70 12.49
N ASP A 25 7.05 -6.51 12.33
CA ASP A 25 6.07 -7.43 12.91
C ASP A 25 5.64 -8.54 11.97
N GLU A 26 6.01 -8.49 10.67
CA GLU A 26 5.91 -9.63 9.77
C GLU A 26 7.20 -10.06 9.03
N SER A 27 7.18 -11.29 8.51
CA SER A 27 8.31 -11.91 7.81
C SER A 27 7.85 -12.73 6.59
N PRO A 28 8.54 -12.63 5.44
CA PRO A 28 9.75 -11.84 5.17
C PRO A 28 9.49 -10.32 5.02
N ASP A 29 10.53 -9.48 5.12
CA ASP A 29 10.44 -8.00 5.05
C ASP A 29 9.74 -7.46 3.78
N GLU A 30 9.68 -8.26 2.72
CA GLU A 30 9.00 -7.96 1.45
C GLU A 30 7.47 -8.11 1.49
N VAL A 31 6.92 -8.69 2.57
CA VAL A 31 5.47 -8.70 2.86
C VAL A 31 5.08 -7.81 4.04
N ASP A 32 6.07 -7.26 4.74
CA ASP A 32 5.90 -6.42 5.93
C ASP A 32 5.44 -5.02 5.51
N ILE A 33 4.14 -4.71 5.72
CA ILE A 33 3.59 -3.38 5.50
C ILE A 33 4.07 -2.51 6.66
N VAL A 34 4.52 -1.29 6.35
CA VAL A 34 5.05 -0.39 7.38
C VAL A 34 4.52 1.01 7.18
N GLY A 35 4.32 1.75 8.27
CA GLY A 35 3.95 3.16 8.15
C GLY A 35 3.85 3.90 9.47
N SER A 36 3.99 5.22 9.38
CA SER A 36 3.84 6.15 10.50
C SER A 36 2.88 7.29 10.15
N THR A 37 2.57 8.16 11.10
CA THR A 37 1.71 9.32 10.84
C THR A 37 2.31 10.29 9.83
N GLN A 38 3.64 10.36 9.72
CA GLN A 38 4.34 11.16 8.71
C GLN A 38 4.46 10.44 7.36
N PHE A 39 4.60 9.11 7.39
CA PHE A 39 4.68 8.26 6.20
C PHE A 39 3.65 7.11 6.30
N PRO A 40 2.37 7.38 5.98
CA PRO A 40 1.29 6.41 6.11
C PRO A 40 1.57 5.07 5.40
N ALA A 41 0.99 4.00 5.95
CA ALA A 41 1.14 2.62 5.47
C ALA A 41 0.41 2.38 4.14
N ALA A 42 -0.72 3.06 3.93
CA ALA A 42 -1.53 2.91 2.73
C ALA A 42 -2.04 4.26 2.21
N TYR A 43 -2.14 4.34 0.88
CA TYR A 43 -2.73 5.46 0.15
C TYR A 43 -3.67 4.93 -0.92
N TYR A 44 -4.59 5.81 -1.35
CA TYR A 44 -5.42 5.57 -2.50
C TYR A 44 -5.45 6.79 -3.43
N ALA A 45 -5.71 6.54 -4.70
CA ALA A 45 -6.03 7.57 -5.69
C ALA A 45 -7.23 7.10 -6.52
N TYR A 46 -7.97 8.04 -7.08
CA TYR A 46 -9.12 7.76 -7.94
C TYR A 46 -9.13 8.72 -9.12
N ASP A 47 -9.17 8.19 -10.33
CA ASP A 47 -9.13 8.99 -11.57
C ASP A 47 -10.52 9.22 -12.19
N GLY A 48 -11.59 8.82 -11.51
CA GLY A 48 -12.96 8.83 -12.04
C GLY A 48 -13.40 7.51 -12.68
N THR A 49 -12.49 6.55 -12.86
CA THR A 49 -12.78 5.21 -13.41
C THR A 49 -12.13 4.10 -12.59
N ASN A 50 -10.87 4.26 -12.23
CA ASN A 50 -10.06 3.26 -11.53
C ASN A 50 -9.70 3.76 -10.13
N VAL A 51 -9.72 2.84 -9.17
CA VAL A 51 -9.16 3.05 -7.84
C VAL A 51 -7.77 2.45 -7.81
N TYR A 52 -6.79 3.23 -7.37
CA TYR A 52 -5.40 2.82 -7.23
C TYR A 52 -5.08 2.73 -5.75
N PHE A 53 -4.38 1.67 -5.35
CA PHE A 53 -3.87 1.51 -4.00
C PHE A 53 -2.34 1.56 -4.03
N ARG A 54 -1.75 2.16 -3.00
CA ARG A 54 -0.31 2.13 -2.76
C ARG A 54 -0.09 1.70 -1.31
N LEU A 55 0.67 0.64 -1.13
CA LEU A 55 1.12 0.15 0.17
C LEU A 55 2.60 0.45 0.33
N ARG A 56 3.01 0.82 1.54
CA ARG A 56 4.42 0.99 1.90
C ARG A 56 4.91 -0.30 2.54
N LEU A 57 6.02 -0.81 2.04
CA LEU A 57 6.62 -2.08 2.47
C LEU A 57 7.99 -1.81 3.09
N ASN A 58 8.41 -2.71 3.98
CA ASN A 58 9.72 -2.65 4.64
C ASN A 58 10.87 -2.89 3.65
N SER A 59 10.67 -3.78 2.67
CA SER A 59 11.63 -4.07 1.61
C SER A 59 10.99 -4.12 0.21
N ASP A 60 11.83 -4.10 -0.83
CA ASP A 60 11.40 -4.23 -2.23
C ASP A 60 10.81 -5.63 -2.47
N PRO A 61 9.52 -5.75 -2.82
CA PRO A 61 8.88 -7.03 -3.08
C PRO A 61 9.19 -7.58 -4.49
N ALA A 62 9.96 -6.86 -5.31
CA ALA A 62 10.24 -7.26 -6.68
C ALA A 62 11.19 -8.46 -6.74
N PHE A 63 10.76 -9.50 -7.45
CA PHE A 63 11.58 -10.62 -7.87
C PHE A 63 11.59 -10.72 -9.40
N LYS A 64 12.72 -10.37 -10.00
CA LYS A 64 12.90 -10.30 -11.47
C LYS A 64 11.90 -9.34 -12.12
N THR A 65 10.87 -9.86 -12.78
CA THR A 65 9.85 -9.09 -13.51
C THR A 65 8.48 -9.12 -12.83
N GLY A 66 8.41 -9.61 -11.59
CA GLY A 66 7.16 -9.72 -10.83
C GLY A 66 7.40 -9.59 -9.32
N PHE A 67 6.42 -10.00 -8.52
CA PHE A 67 6.56 -10.07 -7.08
C PHE A 67 7.17 -11.41 -6.65
N SER A 68 7.75 -11.45 -5.45
CA SER A 68 8.09 -12.71 -4.80
C SER A 68 6.85 -13.59 -4.60
N ASN A 69 7.06 -14.91 -4.58
CA ASN A 69 6.00 -15.91 -4.68
C ASN A 69 5.17 -15.98 -3.37
N PHE A 70 3.84 -16.09 -3.48
CA PHE A 70 2.86 -16.12 -2.37
C PHE A 70 2.76 -14.87 -1.49
N SER A 71 3.31 -13.74 -1.93
CA SER A 71 3.44 -12.55 -1.07
C SER A 71 2.21 -11.66 -1.00
N TRP A 72 1.32 -11.68 -2.01
CA TRP A 72 0.26 -10.66 -2.12
C TRP A 72 -1.06 -11.18 -2.71
N GLY A 73 -2.16 -10.81 -2.05
CA GLY A 73 -3.53 -10.97 -2.55
C GLY A 73 -4.41 -9.82 -2.06
N GLY A 74 -5.15 -9.18 -2.96
CA GLY A 74 -6.09 -8.11 -2.61
C GLY A 74 -7.53 -8.63 -2.63
N ILE A 75 -8.26 -8.44 -1.53
CA ILE A 75 -9.70 -8.73 -1.47
C ILE A 75 -10.43 -7.39 -1.37
N VAL A 76 -11.23 -7.08 -2.40
CA VAL A 76 -12.20 -5.99 -2.36
C VAL A 76 -13.57 -6.63 -2.18
N ARG A 77 -14.23 -6.34 -1.07
CA ARG A 77 -15.63 -6.72 -0.86
C ARG A 77 -16.51 -5.50 -1.13
N TYR A 78 -17.62 -5.75 -1.82
CA TYR A 78 -18.73 -4.81 -1.91
C TYR A 78 -19.75 -5.24 -0.86
N GLU A 79 -20.17 -4.30 -0.01
CA GLU A 79 -21.32 -4.45 0.90
C GLU A 79 -22.59 -3.89 0.24
#